data_AF-A0A081BHL3-F1
#
_entry.id   AF-A0A081BHL3-F1
#
_cell.length_a   1.000
_cell.length_b   1.000
_cell.length_c   1.000
_cell.angle_alpha   90.00
_cell.angle_beta   90.00
_cell.angle_gamma   90.00
#
_symmetry.space_group_name_H-M   'P 1'
#
loop_
_entity.id
_entity.type
_entity.pdbx_description
1 polymer ?
#
loop_
_entity_poly.entity_id
_entity_poly.type
_entity_poly.pdbx_seq_one_letter_code
_entity_poly.pdbx_strand_id
1 'polypeptide(L)'
;MKVSKQSLFDSIGIGLFTLIYSIVMSGFSLWMGASAFIAVAYFFGVGFPKDQVWNIIASFTTGIVWGLIAFSLLQMPGMDQTLPTAIILGIMTFLAIILQGSIMKFTIVPAWFVSWGTFMLIVSNVKFDSMPIFMLQLFATMLLGIFLIGYGSDALNKVLYRFFPEEGTEPEVKIEELDELGEIED
;
A
#
# COMPACT_ATOMS: atom_id res chain seq x y z
N MET A 1 19.73 18.95 -16.48
CA MET A 1 18.71 17.91 -16.28
C MET A 1 17.35 18.55 -16.55
N LYS A 2 16.65 18.21 -17.63
CA LYS A 2 15.30 18.72 -17.90
C LYS A 2 14.31 17.86 -17.11
N VAL A 3 13.64 18.44 -16.12
CA VAL A 3 12.55 17.76 -15.40
C VAL A 3 11.36 17.67 -16.37
N SER A 4 10.80 16.47 -16.57
CA SER A 4 9.60 16.31 -17.39
C SER A 4 8.41 16.99 -16.72
N LYS A 5 7.47 17.55 -17.49
CA LYS A 5 6.26 18.18 -16.92
C LYS A 5 5.44 17.18 -16.10
N GLN A 6 5.42 15.91 -16.52
CA GLN A 6 4.82 14.82 -15.75
C GLN A 6 5.44 14.67 -14.36
N SER A 7 6.76 14.57 -14.28
CA SER A 7 7.45 14.46 -12.99
C SER A 7 7.21 15.69 -12.11
N LEU A 8 7.09 16.88 -12.72
CA LEU A 8 6.77 18.11 -11.99
C LEU A 8 5.35 18.08 -11.42
N PHE A 9 4.35 17.69 -12.21
CA PHE A 9 2.95 17.63 -11.77
C PHE A 9 2.74 16.55 -10.70
N ASP A 10 3.32 15.37 -10.89
CA ASP A 10 3.30 14.30 -9.89
C ASP A 10 3.92 14.76 -8.57
N SER A 11 5.06 15.45 -8.62
CA SER A 11 5.73 16.00 -7.43
C SER A 11 4.89 17.05 -6.69
N ILE A 12 4.17 17.91 -7.44
CA ILE A 12 3.27 18.91 -6.86
C ILE A 12 2.08 18.23 -6.18
N GLY A 13 1.44 17.27 -6.85
CA GLY A 13 0.31 16.54 -6.30
C GLY A 13 0.67 15.79 -5.04
N ILE A 14 1.73 14.98 -5.09
CA ILE A 14 2.18 14.18 -3.95
C ILE A 14 2.62 15.08 -2.80
N GLY A 15 3.38 16.14 -3.07
CA GLY A 15 3.85 17.09 -2.06
C GLY A 15 2.69 17.82 -1.36
N LEU A 16 1.72 18.33 -2.12
CA LEU A 16 0.57 19.04 -1.57
C LEU A 16 -0.31 18.11 -0.73
N PHE A 17 -0.64 16.92 -1.22
CA PHE A 17 -1.47 15.98 -0.46
C PHE A 17 -0.74 15.39 0.73
N THR A 18 0.59 15.29 0.69
CA THR A 18 1.41 14.99 1.86
C THR A 18 1.28 16.06 2.96
N LEU A 19 1.25 17.35 2.58
CA LEU A 19 1.02 18.44 3.53
C LEU A 19 -0.40 18.39 4.13
N ILE A 20 -1.42 18.20 3.28
CA ILE A 20 -2.82 18.08 3.73
C ILE A 20 -2.95 16.90 4.69
N TYR A 21 -2.38 15.74 4.33
CA TYR A 21 -2.35 14.57 5.19
C TYR A 21 -1.66 14.85 6.53
N SER A 22 -0.54 15.55 6.54
CA SER A 22 0.17 15.90 7.78
C SER A 22 -0.67 16.78 8.71
N ILE A 23 -1.46 17.70 8.15
CA ILE A 23 -2.41 18.53 8.92
C ILE A 23 -3.54 17.67 9.50
N VAL A 24 -4.12 16.78 8.69
CA VAL A 24 -5.16 15.84 9.14
C VAL A 24 -4.64 14.97 10.29
N MET A 25 -3.46 14.38 10.14
CA MET A 25 -2.85 13.55 11.18
C MET A 25 -2.62 14.30 12.48
N SER A 26 -2.11 15.53 12.39
CA SER A 26 -1.89 16.39 13.55
C SER A 26 -3.22 16.78 14.23
N GLY A 27 -4.25 17.11 13.44
CA GLY A 27 -5.56 17.49 13.96
C GLY A 27 -6.31 16.35 14.66
N PHE A 28 -6.17 15.11 14.19
CA PHE A 28 -6.79 13.93 14.78
C PHE A 28 -5.89 13.19 15.79
N SER A 29 -4.69 13.71 16.08
CA SER A 29 -3.71 13.08 16.98
C SER A 29 -3.38 11.62 16.59
N LEU A 30 -3.36 11.34 15.28
CA LEU A 30 -3.02 10.02 14.77
C LEU A 30 -1.49 9.87 14.72
N TRP A 31 -0.92 9.13 15.66
CA TRP A 31 0.54 9.05 15.85
C TRP A 31 1.24 8.14 14.84
N MET A 32 0.51 7.26 14.14
CA MET A 32 1.05 6.33 13.13
C MET A 32 1.18 6.96 11.73
N GLY A 33 1.51 8.25 11.66
CA GLY A 33 1.76 9.03 10.45
C GLY A 33 2.57 8.30 9.38
N ALA A 34 3.68 7.71 9.80
CA ALA A 34 4.63 7.01 8.94
C ALA A 34 4.04 5.78 8.22
N SER A 35 3.05 5.10 8.83
CA SER A 35 2.45 3.90 8.23
C SER A 35 1.72 4.19 6.91
N ALA A 36 1.14 5.39 6.78
CA ALA A 36 0.52 5.84 5.55
C ALA A 36 1.53 6.05 4.43
N PHE A 37 2.73 6.54 4.74
CA PHE A 37 3.80 6.71 3.76
C PHE A 37 4.33 5.36 3.29
N ILE A 38 4.47 4.38 4.20
CA ILE A 38 4.84 3.02 3.84
C ILE A 38 3.79 2.42 2.87
N ALA A 39 2.50 2.61 3.17
CA ALA A 39 1.41 2.16 2.31
C ALA A 39 1.42 2.83 0.94
N VAL A 40 1.47 4.17 0.88
CA VAL A 40 1.37 4.93 -0.37
C VAL A 40 2.62 4.77 -1.25
N ALA A 41 3.82 4.65 -0.66
CA ALA A 41 5.07 4.50 -1.40
C ALA A 41 5.09 3.24 -2.28
N TYR A 42 4.48 2.15 -1.80
CA TYR A 42 4.29 0.97 -2.61
C TYR A 42 3.44 1.27 -3.85
N PHE A 43 2.27 1.90 -3.67
CA PHE A 43 1.36 2.21 -4.79
C PHE A 43 1.89 3.30 -5.74
N PHE A 44 2.81 4.16 -5.30
CA PHE A 44 3.56 5.04 -6.22
C PHE A 44 4.50 4.25 -7.13
N GLY A 45 5.12 3.18 -6.62
CA GLY A 45 6.04 2.37 -7.40
C GLY A 45 5.34 1.48 -8.44
N VAL A 46 4.17 0.94 -8.11
CA VAL A 46 3.43 -0.01 -8.99
C VAL A 46 2.26 0.61 -9.75
N GLY A 47 1.88 1.84 -9.42
CA GLY A 47 0.65 2.49 -9.89
C GLY A 47 -0.56 2.15 -9.00
N PHE A 48 -1.51 3.08 -8.90
CA PHE A 48 -2.74 2.87 -8.11
C PHE A 48 -3.77 2.06 -8.91
N PRO A 49 -4.11 0.82 -8.49
CA PRO A 49 -5.16 0.06 -9.15
C PRO A 49 -6.53 0.59 -8.69
N LYS A 50 -7.08 1.52 -9.47
CA LYS A 50 -8.33 2.25 -9.15
C LYS A 50 -9.55 1.34 -8.98
N ASP A 51 -9.53 0.23 -9.69
CA ASP A 51 -10.63 -0.74 -9.68
C ASP A 51 -10.46 -1.83 -8.61
N GLN A 52 -9.32 -1.84 -7.90
CA GLN A 52 -8.99 -2.86 -6.89
C GLN A 52 -8.98 -2.30 -5.46
N VAL A 53 -9.65 -1.16 -5.22
CA VAL A 53 -9.75 -0.54 -3.88
C VAL A 53 -10.19 -1.55 -2.82
N TRP A 54 -11.21 -2.36 -3.11
CA TRP A 54 -11.71 -3.36 -2.18
C TRP A 54 -10.68 -4.45 -1.90
N ASN A 55 -9.91 -4.86 -2.91
CA ASN A 55 -8.81 -5.80 -2.74
C ASN A 55 -7.71 -5.22 -1.87
N ILE A 56 -7.37 -3.94 -2.01
CA ILE A 56 -6.42 -3.23 -1.15
C ILE A 56 -6.89 -3.23 0.30
N ILE A 57 -8.13 -2.81 0.56
CA ILE A 57 -8.74 -2.78 1.90
C ILE A 57 -8.70 -4.18 2.53
N ALA A 58 -9.10 -5.20 1.76
CA ALA A 58 -9.07 -6.58 2.21
C ALA A 58 -7.65 -7.04 2.52
N SER A 59 -6.67 -6.68 1.67
CA SER A 59 -5.25 -7.02 1.86
C SER A 59 -4.66 -6.37 3.11
N PHE A 60 -5.02 -5.14 3.41
CA PHE A 60 -4.59 -4.47 4.65
C PHE A 60 -5.20 -5.15 5.86
N THR A 61 -6.49 -5.49 5.78
CA THR A 61 -7.18 -6.21 6.85
C THR A 61 -6.52 -7.57 7.11
N THR A 62 -6.28 -8.36 6.06
CA THR A 62 -5.62 -9.66 6.17
C THR A 62 -4.18 -9.51 6.65
N GLY A 63 -3.45 -8.48 6.23
CA GLY A 63 -2.10 -8.21 6.68
C GLY A 63 -1.99 -7.85 8.16
N ILE A 64 -2.92 -7.05 8.70
CA ILE A 64 -2.99 -6.80 10.15
C ILE A 64 -3.28 -8.08 10.92
N VAL A 65 -4.24 -8.88 10.45
CA VAL A 65 -4.55 -10.19 11.08
C VAL A 65 -3.34 -11.13 11.01
N TRP A 66 -2.62 -11.14 9.89
CA TRP A 66 -1.40 -11.94 9.73
C TRP A 66 -0.30 -11.46 10.68
N GLY A 67 -0.17 -10.15 10.88
CA GLY A 67 0.72 -9.55 11.86
C GLY A 67 0.39 -9.94 13.29
N LEU A 68 -0.89 -9.96 13.67
CA LEU A 68 -1.31 -10.45 14.98
C LEU A 68 -0.91 -11.92 15.20
N ILE A 69 -1.11 -12.76 14.20
CA ILE A 69 -0.74 -14.19 14.26
C ILE A 69 0.77 -14.31 14.41
N ALA A 70 1.55 -13.61 13.58
CA ALA A 70 3.00 -13.62 13.62
C ALA A 70 3.53 -13.16 14.99
N PHE A 71 3.02 -12.04 15.48
CA PHE A 71 3.38 -11.53 16.79
C PHE A 71 3.06 -12.53 17.90
N SER A 72 1.87 -13.14 17.88
CA SER A 72 1.47 -14.14 18.87
C SER A 72 2.39 -15.37 18.88
N LEU A 73 2.82 -15.85 17.71
CA LEU A 73 3.77 -16.95 17.58
C LEU A 73 5.15 -16.59 18.12
N LEU A 74 5.63 -15.38 17.84
CA LEU A 74 6.94 -14.92 18.29
C LEU A 74 7.00 -14.62 19.79
N GLN A 75 5.86 -14.36 20.44
CA GLN A 75 5.78 -14.20 21.90
C GLN A 75 5.79 -15.53 22.67
N MET A 76 5.75 -16.67 21.99
CA MET A 76 5.84 -17.97 22.66
C MET A 76 7.24 -18.21 23.24
N PRO A 77 7.38 -18.87 24.41
CA PRO A 77 8.69 -19.11 25.03
C PRO A 77 9.67 -19.80 24.08
N GLY A 78 10.84 -19.18 23.86
CA GLY A 78 11.90 -19.70 23.00
C GLY A 78 11.75 -19.40 21.51
N MET A 79 10.71 -18.68 21.09
CA MET A 79 10.48 -18.29 19.68
C MET A 79 11.13 -16.97 19.27
N ASP A 80 11.64 -16.21 20.23
CA ASP A 80 12.37 -14.94 20.05
C ASP A 80 13.83 -15.12 19.63
N GLN A 81 14.30 -16.36 19.52
CA GLN A 81 15.62 -16.70 19.01
C GLN A 81 15.69 -16.55 17.48
N THR A 82 16.87 -16.22 16.96
CA THR A 82 17.11 -15.94 15.54
C THR A 82 16.57 -17.01 14.60
N LEU A 83 16.85 -18.29 14.88
CA LEU A 83 16.45 -19.38 14.00
C LEU A 83 14.93 -19.66 14.06
N PRO A 84 14.30 -19.83 15.23
CA PRO A 84 12.84 -19.92 15.34
C PRO A 84 12.10 -18.75 14.68
N THR A 85 12.53 -17.51 14.91
CA THR A 85 11.92 -16.33 14.28
C THR A 85 12.01 -16.40 12.76
N ALA A 86 13.18 -16.73 12.21
CA ALA A 86 13.35 -16.88 10.76
C ALA A 86 12.45 -17.98 10.17
N ILE A 87 12.33 -19.12 10.87
CA ILE A 87 11.46 -20.23 10.47
C ILE A 87 9.99 -19.79 10.48
N ILE A 88 9.52 -19.14 11.56
CA ILE A 88 8.14 -18.66 11.68
C ILE A 88 7.82 -17.68 10.55
N LEU A 89 8.64 -16.65 10.36
CA LEU A 89 8.42 -15.64 9.32
C LEU A 89 8.48 -16.25 7.91
N GLY A 90 9.40 -17.19 7.67
CA GLY A 90 9.50 -17.91 6.39
C GLY A 90 8.27 -18.75 6.08
N ILE A 91 7.81 -19.56 7.05
CA ILE A 91 6.58 -20.37 6.92
C ILE A 91 5.37 -19.47 6.70
N MET A 92 5.24 -18.38 7.47
CA MET A 92 4.11 -17.47 7.34
C MET A 92 4.08 -16.75 5.99
N THR A 93 5.25 -16.39 5.44
CA THR A 93 5.36 -15.80 4.11
C THR A 93 4.94 -16.81 3.04
N PHE A 94 5.42 -18.04 3.12
CA PHE A 94 5.03 -19.13 2.24
C PHE A 94 3.51 -19.36 2.28
N LEU A 95 2.94 -19.45 3.48
CA LEU A 95 1.50 -19.63 3.67
C LEU A 95 0.68 -18.46 3.10
N ALA A 96 1.11 -17.22 3.29
CA ALA A 96 0.41 -16.07 2.73
C ALA A 96 0.33 -16.13 1.20
N ILE A 97 1.41 -16.53 0.53
CA ILE A 97 1.44 -16.68 -0.94
C ILE A 97 0.53 -17.83 -1.39
N ILE A 98 0.61 -19.00 -0.74
CA ILE A 98 -0.27 -20.13 -1.06
C ILE A 98 -1.74 -19.77 -0.84
N LEU A 99 -2.05 -19.10 0.26
CA LEU A 99 -3.42 -18.69 0.58
C LEU A 99 -3.95 -17.68 -0.43
N GLN A 100 -3.14 -16.71 -0.85
CA GLN A 100 -3.54 -15.76 -1.88
C GLN A 100 -3.79 -16.46 -3.23
N GLY A 101 -2.93 -17.40 -3.62
CA GLY A 101 -3.10 -18.17 -4.86
C GLY A 101 -4.30 -19.15 -4.86
N SER A 102 -4.83 -19.51 -3.70
CA SER A 102 -5.89 -20.52 -3.53
C SER A 102 -7.23 -19.93 -3.13
N ILE A 103 -7.38 -19.52 -1.88
CA ILE A 103 -8.68 -19.14 -1.27
C ILE A 103 -8.84 -17.63 -1.05
N MET A 104 -7.74 -16.89 -0.92
CA MET A 104 -7.73 -15.45 -0.69
C MET A 104 -7.30 -14.67 -1.95
N LYS A 105 -7.81 -15.08 -3.11
CA LYS A 105 -7.56 -14.45 -4.42
C LYS A 105 -7.95 -12.96 -4.48
N PHE A 106 -8.82 -12.53 -3.57
CA PHE A 106 -9.20 -11.12 -3.42
C PHE A 106 -8.10 -10.25 -2.79
N THR A 107 -7.00 -10.83 -2.32
CA THR A 107 -5.88 -10.08 -1.76
C THR A 107 -4.78 -9.83 -2.79
N ILE A 108 -4.06 -8.73 -2.60
CA ILE A 108 -2.88 -8.28 -3.34
C ILE A 108 -1.69 -8.54 -2.42
N VAL A 109 -0.84 -9.52 -2.79
CA VAL A 109 0.27 -9.99 -1.93
C VAL A 109 1.16 -8.83 -1.43
N PRO A 110 1.60 -7.89 -2.28
CA PRO A 110 2.40 -6.77 -1.77
C PRO A 110 1.66 -5.88 -0.76
N ALA A 111 0.38 -5.56 -0.97
CA ALA A 111 -0.40 -4.76 -0.03
C ALA A 111 -0.60 -5.49 1.31
N TRP A 112 -0.81 -6.80 1.26
CA TRP A 112 -0.86 -7.67 2.44
C TRP A 112 0.48 -7.61 3.19
N PHE A 113 1.60 -7.83 2.51
CA PHE A 113 2.93 -7.80 3.13
C PHE A 113 3.33 -6.44 3.66
N VAL A 114 2.98 -5.35 2.98
CA VAL A 114 3.17 -3.99 3.49
C VAL A 114 2.44 -3.80 4.82
N SER A 115 1.18 -4.24 4.89
CA SER A 115 0.38 -4.14 6.11
C SER A 115 0.91 -5.03 7.24
N TRP A 116 1.29 -6.27 6.93
CA TRP A 116 1.89 -7.19 7.89
C TRP A 116 3.22 -6.66 8.43
N GLY A 117 4.13 -6.24 7.55
CA GLY A 117 5.44 -5.70 7.92
C GLY A 117 5.33 -4.43 8.75
N THR A 118 4.40 -3.54 8.38
CA THR A 118 4.15 -2.30 9.16
C THR A 118 3.60 -2.62 10.55
N PHE A 119 2.67 -3.56 10.66
CA PHE A 119 2.17 -4.03 11.95
C PHE A 119 3.33 -4.56 12.81
N MET A 120 4.15 -5.47 12.27
CA MET A 120 5.25 -6.10 12.98
C MET A 120 6.32 -5.08 13.40
N LEU A 121 6.64 -4.13 12.54
CA LEU A 121 7.59 -3.05 12.83
C LEU A 121 7.14 -2.23 14.03
N ILE A 122 5.87 -1.83 14.07
CA ILE A 122 5.38 -0.98 15.15
C ILE A 122 5.21 -1.79 16.44
N VAL A 123 4.55 -2.95 16.37
CA VAL A 123 4.22 -3.77 17.55
C VAL A 123 5.45 -4.25 18.32
N SER A 124 6.57 -4.44 17.62
CA SER A 124 7.82 -4.92 18.22
C SER A 124 8.63 -3.80 18.89
N ASN A 125 8.32 -2.52 18.62
CA ASN A 125 9.13 -1.38 19.04
C ASN A 125 8.39 -0.39 19.93
N VAL A 126 7.07 -0.47 20.03
CA VAL A 126 6.24 0.48 20.78
C VAL A 126 5.32 -0.28 21.74
N LYS A 127 5.07 0.29 22.92
CA LYS A 127 4.06 -0.22 23.85
C LYS A 127 2.73 0.48 23.60
N PHE A 128 1.64 -0.28 23.65
CA PHE A 128 0.29 0.25 23.47
C PHE A 128 -0.58 -0.22 24.62
N ASP A 129 -1.50 0.65 25.05
CA ASP A 129 -2.45 0.33 26.10
C ASP A 129 -3.58 -0.60 25.61
N SER A 130 -3.86 -0.58 24.30
CA SER A 130 -4.96 -1.34 23.69
C SER A 130 -4.62 -1.81 22.27
N MET A 131 -4.45 -3.12 22.12
CA MET A 131 -4.18 -3.75 20.81
C MET A 131 -5.30 -3.48 19.78
N PRO A 132 -6.60 -3.54 20.12
CA PRO A 132 -7.67 -3.18 19.18
C PRO A 132 -7.60 -1.73 18.69
N ILE A 133 -7.29 -0.77 19.58
CA ILE A 133 -7.17 0.65 19.19
C ILE A 133 -5.96 0.83 18.28
N PHE A 134 -4.83 0.20 18.61
CA PHE A 134 -3.65 0.20 17.75
C PHE A 134 -3.98 -0.33 16.34
N MET A 135 -4.65 -1.47 16.22
CA MET A 135 -5.02 -2.03 14.92
C MET A 135 -5.96 -1.11 14.14
N LEU A 136 -6.97 -0.53 14.79
CA LEU A 136 -7.92 0.38 14.16
C LEU A 136 -7.21 1.64 13.64
N GLN A 137 -6.34 2.22 14.46
CA GLN A 137 -5.57 3.40 14.06
C GLN A 137 -4.62 3.07 12.92
N LEU A 138 -3.90 1.94 12.96
CA LEU A 138 -3.00 1.51 11.90
C LEU A 138 -3.74 1.34 10.58
N PHE A 139 -4.88 0.65 10.63
CA PHE A 139 -5.73 0.47 9.46
C PHE A 139 -6.22 1.81 8.89
N ALA A 140 -6.74 2.68 9.76
CA ALA A 140 -7.23 4.00 9.37
C ALA A 140 -6.13 4.87 8.75
N THR A 141 -4.92 4.89 9.32
CA THR A 141 -3.80 5.68 8.78
C THR A 141 -3.32 5.14 7.44
N MET A 142 -3.25 3.82 7.27
CA MET A 142 -2.93 3.21 5.99
C MET A 142 -3.96 3.54 4.90
N LEU A 143 -5.26 3.51 5.23
CA LEU A 143 -6.31 3.93 4.30
C LEU A 143 -6.23 5.42 3.96
N LEU A 144 -5.96 6.28 4.95
CA LEU A 144 -5.74 7.71 4.71
C LEU A 144 -4.56 7.94 3.76
N GLY A 145 -3.47 7.19 3.90
CA GLY A 145 -2.35 7.25 2.96
C GLY A 145 -2.78 6.99 1.52
N ILE A 146 -3.56 5.93 1.29
CA ILE A 146 -4.02 5.59 -0.05
C ILE A 146 -5.03 6.60 -0.59
N PHE A 147 -6.08 6.90 0.18
CA PHE A 147 -7.18 7.73 -0.32
C PHE A 147 -6.82 9.22 -0.37
N LEU A 148 -6.16 9.73 0.68
CA LEU A 148 -5.83 11.14 0.73
C LEU A 148 -4.59 11.44 -0.11
N ILE A 149 -3.49 10.69 0.08
CA ILE A 149 -2.26 10.98 -0.65
C ILE A 149 -2.33 10.41 -2.07
N GLY A 150 -2.64 9.12 -2.21
CA GLY A 150 -2.65 8.45 -3.51
C GLY A 150 -3.74 8.93 -4.47
N TYR A 151 -5.01 8.73 -4.11
CA TYR A 151 -6.13 9.16 -4.95
C TYR A 151 -6.25 10.68 -5.04
N GLY A 152 -5.95 11.39 -3.96
CA GLY A 152 -5.94 12.85 -3.95
C GLY A 152 -4.91 13.43 -4.93
N SER A 153 -3.67 12.92 -4.92
CA SER A 153 -2.65 13.39 -5.87
C SER A 153 -3.04 13.07 -7.31
N ASP A 154 -3.57 11.87 -7.59
CA ASP A 154 -4.04 11.49 -8.93
C ASP A 154 -5.15 12.42 -9.44
N ALA A 155 -6.12 12.75 -8.58
CA ALA A 155 -7.21 13.65 -8.92
C ALA A 155 -6.68 15.06 -9.25
N LEU A 156 -5.71 15.57 -8.49
CA LEU A 156 -5.08 16.86 -8.78
C LEU A 156 -4.26 16.82 -10.07
N ASN A 157 -3.50 15.75 -10.30
CA ASN A 157 -2.69 15.63 -11.51
C ASN A 157 -3.60 15.69 -12.75
N LYS A 158 -4.74 14.99 -12.75
CA LYS A 158 -5.74 15.09 -13.83
C LYS A 158 -6.26 16.51 -14.05
N VAL A 159 -6.49 17.27 -12.97
CA VAL A 159 -6.91 18.67 -13.05
C VAL A 159 -5.78 19.52 -13.65
N LEU A 160 -4.54 19.35 -13.19
CA LEU A 160 -3.38 20.08 -13.71
C LEU A 160 -3.15 19.80 -15.19
N TYR A 161 -3.25 18.54 -15.63
CA TYR A 161 -3.17 18.17 -17.05
C TYR A 161 -4.31 18.76 -17.90
N ARG A 162 -5.49 18.94 -17.33
CA ARG A 162 -6.61 19.59 -18.03
C ARG A 162 -6.39 21.09 -18.23
N PHE A 163 -5.76 21.76 -17.25
CA PHE A 163 -5.48 23.20 -17.33
C PHE A 163 -4.16 23.53 -18.05
N PHE A 164 -3.22 22.60 -18.05
CA PHE A 164 -1.92 22.70 -18.71
C PHE A 164 -1.67 21.45 -19.57
N PRO A 165 -2.45 21.25 -20.65
CA PRO A 165 -2.24 20.12 -21.54
C PRO A 165 -0.81 20.17 -22.11
N GLU A 166 -0.15 19.02 -22.19
CA GLU A 166 1.04 18.90 -23.01
C GLU A 166 0.63 19.04 -24.48
N GLU A 167 1.28 19.95 -25.20
CA GLU A 167 1.22 19.90 -26.66
C GLU A 167 1.89 18.59 -27.11
N GLY A 168 1.09 17.61 -27.53
CA GLY A 168 1.55 16.48 -28.34
C GLY A 168 1.64 15.09 -27.69
N THR A 169 1.03 14.83 -26.54
CA THR A 169 0.91 13.45 -26.01
C THR A 169 -0.55 13.00 -26.02
N GLU A 170 -0.91 12.23 -27.05
CA GLU A 170 -2.07 11.35 -26.99
C GLU A 170 -1.98 10.50 -25.72
N PRO A 171 -3.11 10.19 -25.05
CA PRO A 171 -3.07 9.32 -23.89
C PRO A 171 -2.53 7.97 -24.33
N GLU A 172 -1.32 7.62 -23.87
CA GLU A 172 -0.75 6.30 -24.02
C GLU A 172 -1.60 5.34 -23.17
N VAL A 173 -2.71 4.88 -23.76
CA VAL A 173 -3.43 3.72 -23.28
C VAL A 173 -2.49 2.56 -23.54
N LYS A 174 -1.83 2.06 -22.49
CA LYS A 174 -1.21 0.73 -22.53
C LYS A 174 -2.31 -0.32 -22.72
N ILE A 175 -2.64 -0.58 -23.98
CA ILE A 175 -3.29 -1.81 -24.45
C ILE A 175 -2.17 -2.67 -25.08
N GLU A 176 -1.34 -3.25 -24.24
CA GLU A 176 -0.66 -4.51 -24.56
C GLU A 176 -1.42 -5.51 -23.68
N GLU A 177 -2.33 -6.37 -24.13
CA GLU A 177 -2.26 -7.35 -25.24
C GLU A 177 -3.68 -7.60 -25.79
N LEU A 178 -4.04 -7.04 -26.95
CA LEU A 178 -5.26 -7.44 -27.67
C LEU A 178 -5.05 -7.78 -29.16
N ASP A 179 -3.81 -7.81 -29.65
CA ASP A 179 -3.52 -8.03 -31.08
C ASP A 179 -2.30 -8.94 -31.38
N GLU A 180 -1.92 -9.83 -30.46
CA GLU A 180 -1.17 -11.03 -30.89
C GLU A 180 -2.14 -12.09 -31.42
N LEU A 181 -2.58 -11.84 -32.66
CA LEU A 181 -2.67 -12.82 -33.74
C LEU A 181 -3.72 -13.94 -33.61
N GLY A 182 -4.97 -13.51 -33.40
CA GLY A 182 -6.03 -14.07 -34.22
C GLY A 182 -5.87 -13.58 -35.67
N GLU A 183 -5.52 -14.50 -36.56
CA GLU A 183 -5.78 -14.45 -38.02
C GLU A 183 -4.86 -13.59 -38.91
N ILE A 184 -3.90 -14.26 -39.54
CA ILE A 184 -3.69 -14.12 -41.00
C ILE A 184 -3.69 -15.54 -41.59
N GLU A 185 -4.61 -15.72 -42.55
CA GLU A 185 -4.96 -16.91 -43.32
C GLU A 185 -3.83 -17.45 -44.21
N ASP A 186 -3.78 -18.79 -44.36
CA ASP A 186 -3.96 -19.54 -45.62
C ASP A 186 -4.20 -21.04 -45.32
#